data_AF-A0A923KQY2-F1
#
_entry.id   AF-A0A923KQY2-F1
#
_cell.length_a   1.000
_cell.length_b   1.000
_cell.length_c   1.000
_cell.angle_alpha   90.00
_cell.angle_beta   90.00
_cell.angle_gamma   90.00
#
_symmetry.space_group_name_H-M   'P 1'
#
loop_
_entity.id
_entity.type
_entity.pdbx_description
1 polymer ?
#
loop_
_entity_poly.entity_id
_entity_poly.type
_entity_poly.pdbx_seq_one_letter_code
_entity_poly.pdbx_strand_id
1 'polypeptide(L)'
;MELSAFGECVSKKVASLSSSKRKVSAREKAQIADELRQQYPIAQVLKVVDMPRSTFYYQRHQALNGDKYALIKQRIRNIYDKHHGRYGYRRITAAMRQFGESINHKTVQRLMRILGLKSLVRPKKYRSFKGNVGLAAPNLLQRDFKATVANQKWSTDVTEFNVAGEKLYLSPILDLFNGEIIAFETAK
;
A
#
# COMPACT_ATOMS: atom_id res chain seq x y z
N MET A 1 34.38 7.04 -36.70
CA MET A 1 34.79 6.49 -35.39
C MET A 1 34.41 7.54 -34.37
N GLU A 2 33.45 7.38 -33.48
CA GLU A 2 32.92 6.18 -32.84
C GLU A 2 31.42 6.34 -32.58
N LEU A 3 30.73 5.20 -32.61
CA LEU A 3 29.34 5.00 -32.21
C LEU A 3 29.29 4.95 -30.68
N SER A 4 28.42 5.73 -30.04
CA SER A 4 27.93 5.40 -28.69
C SER A 4 26.42 5.55 -28.64
N ALA A 5 25.78 4.38 -28.71
CA ALA A 5 24.35 4.19 -28.60
C ALA A 5 23.88 4.51 -27.18
N PHE A 6 23.23 5.66 -27.00
CA PHE A 6 22.35 5.87 -25.84
C PHE A 6 21.01 5.22 -26.15
N GLY A 7 20.88 3.95 -25.73
CA GLY A 7 19.64 3.22 -25.76
C GLY A 7 18.63 3.84 -24.80
N GLU A 8 17.82 4.77 -25.31
CA GLU A 8 16.59 5.19 -24.63
C GLU A 8 15.64 3.99 -24.53
N CYS A 9 15.37 3.56 -23.30
CA CYS A 9 14.39 2.54 -23.02
C CYS A 9 12.99 3.10 -23.31
N VAL A 10 12.52 2.93 -24.54
CA VAL A 10 11.12 3.24 -24.90
C VAL A 10 10.23 2.29 -24.11
N SER A 11 9.41 2.86 -23.21
CA SER A 11 8.33 2.13 -22.53
C SER A 11 7.50 1.38 -23.57
N LYS A 12 7.49 0.04 -23.52
CA LYS A 12 6.62 -0.83 -24.34
C LYS A 12 5.11 -0.59 -24.10
N LYS A 13 4.73 0.36 -23.24
CA LYS A 13 3.34 0.73 -22.98
C LYS A 13 3.12 2.17 -23.43
N VAL A 14 2.42 2.31 -24.55
CA VAL A 14 1.84 3.58 -24.99
C VAL A 14 0.92 4.07 -23.86
N ALA A 15 1.23 5.24 -23.30
CA ALA A 15 0.31 5.93 -22.41
C ALA A 15 -0.98 6.20 -23.19
N SER A 16 -2.08 5.57 -22.80
CA SER A 16 -3.36 5.77 -23.46
C SER A 16 -3.74 7.24 -23.38
N LEU A 17 -4.04 7.86 -24.53
CA LEU A 17 -4.73 9.13 -24.65
C LEU A 17 -6.14 8.99 -24.06
N SER A 18 -6.28 9.15 -22.75
CA SER A 18 -7.59 9.39 -22.12
C SER A 18 -7.58 10.75 -21.45
N SER A 19 -7.53 11.77 -22.29
CA SER A 19 -8.01 13.11 -21.98
C SER A 19 -9.55 13.07 -21.84
N SER A 20 -10.04 13.38 -20.65
CA SER A 20 -11.19 14.27 -20.41
C SER A 20 -12.47 14.07 -21.26
N LYS A 21 -13.24 13.02 -20.95
CA LYS A 21 -14.72 12.95 -20.96
C LYS A 21 -15.12 11.55 -20.49
N ARG A 22 -16.04 11.43 -19.53
CA ARG A 22 -16.56 10.13 -19.06
C ARG A 22 -17.27 9.46 -20.24
N LYS A 23 -16.56 8.63 -21.01
CA LYS A 23 -17.16 7.81 -22.08
C LYS A 23 -18.17 6.87 -21.42
N VAL A 24 -19.43 6.94 -21.87
CA VAL A 24 -20.50 6.04 -21.42
C VAL A 24 -20.04 4.61 -21.67
N SER A 25 -20.01 3.80 -20.63
CA SER A 25 -19.54 2.43 -20.70
C SER A 25 -20.48 1.60 -21.58
N ALA A 26 -19.95 0.55 -22.23
CA ALA A 26 -20.77 -0.38 -23.00
C ALA A 26 -21.88 -1.04 -22.17
N ARG A 27 -21.71 -1.11 -20.85
CA ARG A 27 -22.74 -1.63 -19.93
C ARG A 27 -23.90 -0.65 -19.74
N GLU A 28 -23.58 0.63 -19.52
CA GLU A 28 -24.59 1.70 -19.39
C GLU A 28 -25.38 1.86 -20.71
N LYS A 29 -24.70 1.85 -21.86
CA LYS A 29 -25.34 1.85 -23.18
C LYS A 29 -26.28 0.65 -23.39
N ALA A 30 -25.84 -0.55 -22.98
CA ALA A 30 -26.65 -1.76 -23.11
C ALA A 30 -27.89 -1.72 -22.19
N GLN A 31 -27.78 -1.10 -21.02
CA GLN A 31 -28.89 -0.94 -20.08
C GLN A 31 -29.97 0.02 -20.62
N ILE A 32 -29.56 1.17 -21.16
CA ILE A 32 -30.46 2.11 -21.85
C ILE A 32 -31.14 1.42 -23.05
N ALA A 33 -30.38 0.64 -23.83
CA ALA A 33 -30.93 -0.09 -24.97
C ALA A 33 -31.94 -1.19 -24.55
N ASP A 34 -31.76 -1.79 -23.38
CA ASP A 34 -32.66 -2.81 -22.86
C ASP A 34 -33.99 -2.21 -22.38
N GLU A 35 -33.96 -1.00 -21.80
CA GLU A 35 -35.16 -0.23 -21.42
C GLU A 35 -35.95 0.22 -22.65
N LEU A 36 -35.28 0.82 -23.64
CA LEU A 36 -35.91 1.34 -24.86
C LEU A 36 -36.46 0.24 -25.78
N ARG A 37 -35.98 -1.01 -25.65
CA ARG A 37 -36.50 -2.17 -26.38
C ARG A 37 -37.99 -2.40 -26.15
N GLN A 38 -38.54 -1.98 -25.00
CA GLN A 38 -39.96 -2.16 -24.70
C GLN A 38 -40.88 -1.30 -25.58
N GLN A 39 -40.36 -0.18 -26.08
CA GLN A 39 -41.13 0.81 -26.84
C GLN A 39 -40.76 0.84 -28.33
N TYR A 40 -39.53 0.45 -28.68
CA TYR A 40 -39.01 0.54 -30.04
C TYR A 40 -38.33 -0.76 -30.51
N PRO A 41 -38.34 -1.05 -31.83
CA PRO A 41 -37.59 -2.16 -32.40
C PRO A 41 -36.09 -2.07 -32.07
N ILE A 42 -35.52 -3.16 -31.55
CA ILE A 42 -34.13 -3.21 -31.06
C ILE A 42 -33.10 -2.77 -32.12
N ALA A 43 -33.37 -3.02 -33.40
CA ALA A 43 -32.47 -2.61 -34.49
C ALA A 43 -32.34 -1.09 -34.61
N GLN A 44 -33.40 -0.33 -34.32
CA GLN A 44 -33.38 1.13 -34.32
C GLN A 44 -32.67 1.66 -33.08
N VAL A 45 -32.97 1.08 -31.91
CA VAL A 45 -32.34 1.44 -30.63
C VAL A 45 -30.81 1.27 -30.69
N LEU A 46 -30.33 0.15 -31.24
CA LEU A 46 -28.89 -0.11 -31.36
C LEU A 46 -28.18 0.84 -32.34
N LYS A 47 -28.89 1.33 -33.37
CA LYS A 47 -28.36 2.38 -34.27
C LYS A 47 -28.20 3.72 -33.56
N VAL A 48 -29.18 4.11 -32.74
CA VAL A 48 -29.16 5.38 -31.98
C VAL A 48 -28.09 5.35 -30.88
N VAL A 49 -27.95 4.22 -30.18
CA VAL A 49 -26.98 4.04 -29.09
C VAL A 49 -25.55 3.80 -29.61
N ASP A 50 -25.40 3.57 -30.92
CA ASP A 50 -24.15 3.19 -31.59
C ASP A 50 -23.48 2.01 -30.88
N MET A 51 -24.15 0.84 -30.95
CA MET A 51 -23.70 -0.40 -30.32
C MET A 51 -23.91 -1.63 -31.23
N PRO A 52 -22.89 -2.49 -31.41
CA PRO A 52 -23.06 -3.75 -32.11
C PRO A 52 -24.05 -4.68 -31.42
N ARG A 53 -24.85 -5.40 -32.20
CA ARG A 53 -25.85 -6.35 -31.71
C ARG A 53 -25.25 -7.45 -30.82
N SER A 54 -24.07 -7.97 -31.17
CA SER A 54 -23.34 -8.96 -30.37
C SER A 54 -22.96 -8.42 -28.99
N THR A 55 -22.50 -7.16 -28.91
CA THR A 55 -22.15 -6.50 -27.66
C THR A 55 -23.38 -6.33 -26.76
N PHE A 56 -24.53 -5.96 -27.32
CA PHE A 56 -25.78 -5.84 -26.55
C PHE A 56 -26.18 -7.17 -25.89
N TYR A 57 -26.27 -8.25 -26.66
CA TYR A 57 -26.64 -9.56 -26.09
C TYR A 57 -25.60 -10.09 -25.09
N TYR A 58 -24.31 -9.85 -25.35
CA TYR A 58 -23.25 -10.19 -24.39
C TYR A 58 -23.45 -9.45 -23.07
N GLN A 59 -23.66 -8.14 -23.10
CA GLN A 59 -23.87 -7.34 -21.88
C GLN A 59 -25.15 -7.73 -21.14
N ARG A 60 -26.24 -8.01 -21.88
CA ARG A 60 -27.50 -8.49 -21.32
C ARG A 60 -27.34 -9.86 -20.64
N HIS A 61 -26.66 -10.79 -21.28
CA HIS A 61 -26.36 -12.11 -20.69
C HIS A 61 -25.48 -11.98 -19.44
N GLN A 62 -24.50 -11.09 -19.46
CA GLN A 62 -23.66 -10.81 -18.29
C GLN A 62 -24.42 -10.12 -17.15
N ALA A 63 -25.43 -9.30 -17.46
CA ALA A 63 -26.31 -8.71 -16.45
C ALA A 63 -27.19 -9.77 -15.77
N LEU A 64 -27.66 -10.77 -16.53
CA LEU A 64 -28.45 -11.89 -16.01
C LEU A 64 -27.63 -12.84 -15.13
N ASN A 65 -26.34 -13.03 -15.42
CA ASN A 65 -25.45 -13.93 -14.67
C ASN A 65 -25.10 -13.47 -13.25
N GLY A 66 -25.56 -12.28 -12.83
CA GLY A 66 -25.33 -11.76 -11.48
C GLY A 66 -23.86 -11.54 -11.14
N ASP A 67 -23.61 -11.12 -9.90
CA ASP A 67 -22.24 -10.99 -9.39
C ASP A 67 -21.76 -12.34 -8.85
N LYS A 68 -20.91 -13.04 -9.61
CA LYS A 68 -20.24 -14.29 -9.21
C LYS A 68 -19.59 -14.20 -7.81
N TYR A 69 -19.17 -13.01 -7.40
CA TYR A 69 -18.48 -12.79 -6.13
C TYR A 69 -19.38 -12.21 -5.03
N ALA A 70 -20.70 -12.19 -5.20
CA ALA A 70 -21.63 -11.60 -4.22
C ALA A 70 -21.45 -12.20 -2.81
N LEU A 71 -21.47 -13.53 -2.71
CA LEU A 71 -21.30 -14.25 -1.44
C LEU A 71 -19.94 -13.97 -0.81
N ILE A 72 -18.88 -13.98 -1.64
CA ILE A 72 -17.50 -13.72 -1.21
C ILE A 72 -17.37 -12.28 -0.70
N LYS A 73 -18.00 -11.31 -1.36
CA LYS A 73 -18.01 -9.90 -0.93
C LYS A 73 -18.69 -9.74 0.42
N GLN A 74 -19.83 -10.40 0.65
CA GLN A 74 -20.50 -10.41 1.95
C GLN A 74 -19.61 -11.01 3.04
N ARG A 75 -18.95 -12.14 2.76
CA ARG A 75 -18.06 -12.78 3.74
C ARG A 75 -16.83 -11.95 4.06
N ILE A 76 -16.21 -11.32 3.06
CA ILE A 76 -15.12 -10.36 3.25
C ILE A 76 -15.56 -9.22 4.17
N ARG A 77 -16.78 -8.66 3.96
CA ARG A 77 -17.32 -7.60 4.80
C ARG A 77 -17.55 -8.07 6.24
N ASN A 78 -18.16 -9.25 6.43
CA ASN A 78 -18.38 -9.82 7.76
C ASN A 78 -17.07 -10.03 8.54
N ILE A 79 -16.02 -10.57 7.89
CA ILE A 79 -14.70 -10.73 8.52
C ILE A 79 -14.08 -9.37 8.84
N TYR A 80 -14.18 -8.41 7.92
CA TYR A 80 -13.65 -7.07 8.11
C TYR A 80 -14.31 -6.36 9.30
N ASP A 81 -15.64 -6.44 9.42
CA ASP A 81 -16.42 -5.82 10.48
C ASP A 81 -16.20 -6.51 11.83
N LYS A 82 -16.12 -7.85 11.85
CA LYS A 82 -15.76 -8.64 13.05
C LYS A 82 -14.41 -8.23 13.64
N HIS A 83 -13.48 -7.80 12.79
CA HIS A 83 -12.15 -7.33 13.21
C HIS A 83 -12.04 -5.80 13.29
N HIS A 84 -13.16 -5.07 13.22
CA HIS A 84 -13.26 -3.61 13.26
C HIS A 84 -12.32 -2.91 12.26
N GLY A 85 -12.24 -3.43 11.05
CA GLY A 85 -11.43 -2.87 9.97
C GLY A 85 -9.92 -2.96 10.14
N ARG A 86 -9.42 -3.69 11.14
CA ARG A 86 -7.97 -3.90 11.31
C ARG A 86 -7.40 -4.83 10.24
N TYR A 87 -8.19 -5.75 9.73
CA TYR A 87 -7.72 -6.77 8.80
C TYR A 87 -7.64 -6.24 7.36
N GLY A 88 -6.44 -6.29 6.79
CA GLY A 88 -6.22 -6.10 5.36
C GLY A 88 -6.40 -7.38 4.56
N TYR A 89 -6.28 -7.27 3.23
CA TYR A 89 -6.53 -8.39 2.30
C TYR A 89 -5.75 -9.66 2.62
N ARG A 90 -4.52 -9.55 3.13
CA ARG A 90 -3.70 -10.72 3.53
C ARG A 90 -4.34 -11.49 4.69
N ARG A 91 -4.73 -10.79 5.76
CA ARG A 91 -5.37 -11.40 6.93
C ARG A 91 -6.77 -11.92 6.60
N ILE A 92 -7.52 -11.20 5.79
CA ILE A 92 -8.83 -11.67 5.31
C ILE A 92 -8.67 -12.92 4.46
N THR A 93 -7.67 -12.99 3.56
CA THR A 93 -7.41 -14.21 2.77
C THR A 93 -7.08 -15.40 3.68
N ALA A 94 -6.27 -15.21 4.72
CA ALA A 94 -5.95 -16.26 5.68
C ALA A 94 -7.20 -16.73 6.45
N ALA A 95 -8.04 -15.80 6.91
CA ALA A 95 -9.30 -16.13 7.58
C ALA A 95 -10.25 -16.90 6.65
N MET A 96 -10.39 -16.48 5.38
CA MET A 96 -11.21 -17.18 4.38
C MET A 96 -10.73 -18.62 4.15
N ARG A 97 -9.40 -18.84 4.11
CA ARG A 97 -8.83 -20.19 4.00
C ARG A 97 -9.14 -21.07 5.20
N GLN A 98 -9.16 -20.51 6.42
CA GLN A 98 -9.56 -21.24 7.62
C GLN A 98 -11.03 -21.70 7.56
N PHE A 99 -11.89 -20.96 6.84
CA PHE A 99 -13.28 -21.34 6.58
C PHE A 99 -13.46 -22.26 5.37
N GLY A 100 -12.38 -22.81 4.80
CA GLY A 100 -12.43 -23.73 3.66
C GLY A 100 -12.53 -23.07 2.28
N GLU A 101 -12.46 -21.73 2.18
CA GLU A 101 -12.53 -21.03 0.91
C GLU A 101 -11.13 -20.75 0.34
N SER A 102 -10.75 -21.47 -0.73
CA SER A 102 -9.43 -21.35 -1.38
C SER A 102 -9.39 -20.22 -2.44
N ILE A 103 -9.55 -18.97 -1.99
CA ILE A 103 -9.52 -17.81 -2.90
C ILE A 103 -8.10 -17.24 -3.00
N ASN A 104 -7.69 -16.90 -4.22
CA ASN A 104 -6.43 -16.20 -4.45
C ASN A 104 -6.46 -14.80 -3.78
N HIS A 105 -5.37 -14.44 -3.10
CA HIS A 105 -5.22 -13.15 -2.41
C HIS A 105 -5.42 -11.94 -3.33
N LYS A 106 -5.07 -12.06 -4.62
CA LYS A 106 -5.29 -10.99 -5.62
C LYS A 106 -6.78 -10.71 -5.83
N THR A 107 -7.61 -11.75 -5.84
CA THR A 107 -9.05 -11.64 -5.98
C THR A 107 -9.66 -10.97 -4.77
N VAL A 108 -9.24 -11.37 -3.56
CA VAL A 108 -9.66 -10.73 -2.30
C VAL A 108 -9.28 -9.25 -2.29
N GLN A 109 -8.04 -8.93 -2.67
CA GLN A 109 -7.58 -7.53 -2.75
C GLN A 109 -8.42 -6.70 -3.73
N ARG A 110 -8.71 -7.24 -4.92
CA ARG A 110 -9.57 -6.58 -5.92
C ARG A 110 -10.98 -6.35 -5.37
N LEU A 111 -11.58 -7.36 -4.73
CA LEU A 111 -12.93 -7.27 -4.16
C LEU A 111 -12.99 -6.25 -3.02
N MET A 112 -12.01 -6.25 -2.11
CA MET A 112 -11.91 -5.22 -1.06
C MET A 112 -11.82 -3.81 -1.64
N ARG A 113 -11.06 -3.61 -2.73
CA ARG A 113 -10.96 -2.32 -3.41
C ARG A 113 -12.31 -1.88 -4.00
N ILE A 114 -13.04 -2.79 -4.64
CA ILE A 114 -14.40 -2.53 -5.16
C ILE A 114 -15.35 -2.16 -4.02
N LEU A 115 -15.21 -2.80 -2.86
CA LEU A 115 -16.02 -2.52 -1.67
C LEU A 115 -15.56 -1.28 -0.88
N GLY A 116 -14.46 -0.64 -1.26
CA GLY A 116 -13.87 0.48 -0.51
C GLY A 116 -13.23 0.09 0.83
N LEU A 117 -13.05 -1.20 1.12
CA LEU A 117 -12.51 -1.69 2.39
C LEU A 117 -10.98 -1.54 2.42
N LYS A 118 -10.46 -0.81 3.41
CA LYS A 118 -9.03 -0.62 3.63
C LYS A 118 -8.70 -0.88 5.09
N SER A 119 -7.58 -1.57 5.34
CA SER A 119 -7.11 -1.80 6.70
C SER A 119 -6.83 -0.45 7.38
N LEU A 120 -7.49 -0.19 8.51
CA LEU A 120 -7.37 1.03 9.32
C LEU A 120 -6.12 1.02 10.21
N VAL A 121 -5.12 0.19 9.91
CA VAL A 121 -3.92 0.10 10.75
C VAL A 121 -3.20 1.45 10.73
N ARG A 122 -3.15 2.07 11.91
CA ARG A 122 -2.45 3.32 12.17
C ARG A 122 -0.95 3.10 11.87
N PRO A 123 -0.30 3.90 11.02
CA PRO A 123 1.15 3.85 10.92
C PRO A 123 1.74 4.24 12.29
N LYS A 124 2.56 3.37 12.88
CA LYS A 124 3.32 3.69 14.10
C LYS A 124 4.76 4.03 13.71
N LYS A 125 5.16 5.27 13.94
CA LYS A 125 6.51 5.59 14.41
C LYS A 125 6.44 6.83 15.29
N TYR A 126 6.79 6.67 16.57
CA TYR A 126 7.07 7.80 17.44
C TYR A 126 8.23 8.60 16.82
N ARG A 127 8.05 9.91 16.68
CA ARG A 127 9.12 10.85 16.30
C ARG A 127 9.30 11.79 17.49
N SER A 128 10.37 11.60 18.26
CA SER A 128 10.75 12.49 19.37
C SER A 128 11.16 13.89 18.88
N PHE A 129 11.57 13.99 17.61
CA PHE A 129 11.98 15.23 16.99
C PHE A 129 10.81 16.19 16.81
N LYS A 130 10.76 17.24 17.64
CA LYS A 130 9.73 18.31 17.62
C LYS A 130 10.10 19.50 16.73
N GLY A 131 11.14 19.38 15.89
CA GLY A 131 11.72 20.49 15.12
C GLY A 131 12.95 21.10 15.81
N ASN A 132 13.45 22.23 15.28
CA ASN A 132 14.55 22.98 15.88
C ASN A 132 14.03 23.78 17.08
N VAL A 133 13.97 23.14 18.25
CA VAL A 133 13.63 23.80 19.51
C VAL A 133 14.93 24.13 20.23
N GLY A 134 15.24 25.43 20.41
CA GLY A 134 16.42 25.93 21.12
C GLY A 134 17.64 26.26 20.24
N LEU A 135 18.73 26.75 20.86
CA LEU A 135 20.03 26.87 20.22
C LEU A 135 20.68 25.48 20.12
N ALA A 136 20.76 24.94 18.90
CA ALA A 136 21.56 23.74 18.66
C ALA A 136 23.05 24.12 18.63
N ALA A 137 23.87 23.40 19.41
CA ALA A 137 25.31 23.50 19.29
C ALA A 137 25.75 23.14 17.85
N PRO A 138 26.83 23.75 17.32
CA PRO A 138 27.33 23.40 16.00
C PRO A 138 27.68 21.90 15.97
N ASN A 139 27.20 21.19 14.94
CA ASN A 139 27.52 19.79 14.75
C ASN A 139 28.97 19.66 14.25
N LEU A 140 29.92 19.62 15.17
CA LEU A 140 31.35 19.52 14.89
C LEU A 140 31.73 18.21 14.21
N LEU A 141 31.00 17.12 14.51
CA LEU A 141 31.29 15.80 13.94
C LEU A 141 30.82 15.68 12.49
N GLN A 142 29.78 16.39 12.06
CA GLN A 142 29.22 16.29 10.70
C GLN A 142 28.97 14.84 10.21
N ARG A 143 28.64 13.93 11.14
CA ARG A 143 28.51 12.47 10.91
C ARG A 143 29.81 11.74 10.54
N ASP A 144 30.96 12.35 10.75
CA ASP A 144 32.27 11.71 10.68
C ASP A 144 32.64 11.09 12.04
N PHE A 145 32.27 9.82 12.19
CA PHE A 145 32.54 9.01 13.39
C PHE A 145 33.86 8.26 13.33
N LYS A 146 34.77 8.58 12.42
CA LYS A 146 36.09 7.95 12.35
C LYS A 146 37.15 8.92 12.88
N ALA A 147 38.02 8.46 13.77
CA ALA A 147 39.21 9.19 14.18
C ALA A 147 40.46 8.63 13.49
N THR A 148 41.47 9.48 13.31
CA THR A 148 42.77 9.10 12.73
C THR A 148 43.82 8.76 13.80
N VAL A 149 43.63 9.27 15.02
CA VAL A 149 44.51 9.05 16.18
C VAL A 149 43.64 8.76 17.40
N ALA A 150 44.16 7.97 18.34
CA ALA A 150 43.50 7.71 19.62
C ALA A 150 43.19 9.01 20.39
N ASN A 151 42.12 9.01 21.18
CA ASN A 151 41.67 10.14 21.99
C ASN A 151 41.31 11.43 21.22
N GLN A 152 41.10 11.35 19.92
CA GLN A 152 40.72 12.50 19.10
C GLN A 152 39.21 12.76 19.13
N LYS A 153 38.40 11.69 19.19
CA LYS A 153 36.94 11.78 19.22
C LYS A 153 36.38 10.70 20.15
N TRP A 154 35.62 11.12 21.16
CA TRP A 154 34.91 10.21 22.05
C TRP A 154 33.41 10.29 21.82
N SER A 155 32.74 9.15 21.94
CA SER A 155 31.28 9.05 21.89
C SER A 155 30.78 8.42 23.18
N THR A 156 29.68 8.95 23.70
CA THR A 156 29.02 8.42 24.89
C THR A 156 27.57 8.18 24.59
N ASP A 157 27.01 7.11 25.14
CA ASP A 157 25.57 6.84 25.11
C ASP A 157 25.10 6.49 26.53
N VAL A 158 23.79 6.55 26.77
CA VAL A 158 23.20 6.04 28.03
C VAL A 158 22.19 4.98 27.66
N THR A 159 22.50 3.73 28.00
CA THR A 159 21.65 2.57 27.69
C THR A 159 20.96 2.07 28.96
N GLU A 160 19.62 1.98 28.93
CA GLU A 160 18.82 1.34 29.98
C GLU A 160 18.74 -0.17 29.72
N PHE A 161 19.09 -0.95 30.75
CA PHE A 161 18.92 -2.39 30.84
C PHE A 161 17.89 -2.72 31.91
N ASN A 162 17.04 -3.72 31.65
CA ASN A 162 16.22 -4.34 32.68
C ASN A 162 16.89 -5.63 33.13
N VAL A 163 17.34 -5.66 34.38
CA VAL A 163 18.01 -6.81 34.98
C VAL A 163 17.25 -7.21 36.23
N ALA A 164 16.70 -8.43 36.23
CA ALA A 164 15.92 -8.98 37.34
C ALA A 164 14.75 -8.08 37.82
N GLY A 165 14.16 -7.29 36.92
CA GLY A 165 13.05 -6.38 37.26
C GLY A 165 13.50 -5.00 37.76
N GLU A 166 14.81 -4.79 37.96
CA GLU A 166 15.41 -3.49 38.26
C GLU A 166 15.87 -2.81 36.95
N LYS A 167 15.80 -1.48 36.93
CA LYS A 167 16.39 -0.67 35.86
C LYS A 167 17.85 -0.42 36.20
N LEU A 168 18.73 -0.57 35.21
CA LEU A 168 20.14 -0.27 35.32
C LEU A 168 20.55 0.56 34.11
N TYR A 169 21.27 1.64 34.34
CA TYR A 169 21.76 2.53 33.30
C TYR A 169 23.26 2.36 33.15
N LEU A 170 23.72 2.07 31.93
CA LEU A 170 25.13 2.03 31.57
C LEU A 170 25.48 3.28 30.76
N SER A 171 26.54 3.97 31.17
CA SER A 171 27.13 5.04 30.39
C SER A 171 28.57 4.68 30.01
N PRO A 172 28.81 4.12 28.80
CA PRO A 172 30.15 3.86 28.31
C PRO A 172 30.70 5.05 27.52
N ILE A 173 32.02 5.25 27.60
CA ILE A 173 32.80 6.17 26.79
C ILE A 173 33.59 5.36 25.77
N LEU A 174 33.28 5.57 24.49
CA LEU A 174 33.84 4.88 23.34
C LEU A 174 34.87 5.76 22.61
N ASP A 175 36.07 5.23 22.35
CA ASP A 175 37.03 5.85 21.41
C ASP A 175 36.63 5.53 19.96
N LEU A 176 36.47 6.56 19.14
CA LEU A 176 36.13 6.41 17.73
C LEU A 176 37.34 6.09 16.82
N PHE A 177 38.54 5.94 17.38
CA PHE A 177 39.71 5.47 16.64
C PHE A 177 39.67 3.95 16.41
N ASN A 178 39.56 3.18 17.49
CA ASN A 178 39.62 1.72 17.49
C ASN A 178 38.31 1.05 17.98
N GLY A 179 37.34 1.83 18.48
CA GLY A 179 36.08 1.31 19.01
C GLY A 179 36.20 0.70 20.40
N GLU A 180 37.27 0.99 21.15
CA GLU A 180 37.44 0.51 22.52
C GLU A 180 36.65 1.37 23.52
N ILE A 181 36.18 0.72 24.59
CA ILE A 181 35.54 1.40 25.72
C ILE A 181 36.65 1.86 26.66
N ILE A 182 36.84 3.17 26.79
CA ILE A 182 37.87 3.77 27.64
C ILE A 182 37.43 3.76 29.10
N ALA A 183 36.15 4.03 29.35
CA ALA A 183 35.57 4.08 30.67
C ALA A 183 34.09 3.73 30.60
N PHE A 184 33.53 3.25 31.71
CA PHE A 184 32.09 3.07 31.85
C PHE A 184 31.67 3.28 33.30
N GLU A 185 30.44 3.74 33.48
CA GLU A 185 29.80 3.83 34.79
C GLU A 185 28.42 3.17 34.71
N THR A 186 28.01 2.57 35.83
CA THR A 186 26.69 1.97 35.98
C THR A 186 25.94 2.60 37.14
N ALA A 187 24.70 3.01 36.91
CA ALA A 187 23.79 3.48 37.94
C ALA A 187 22.54 2.58 38.00
N LYS A 188 21.93 2.47 39.18
CA LYS A 188 20.62 1.84 39.37
C LYS A 188 19.53 2.91 39.36
#